data_AF-A0A7X7YK65-F1
#
_entry.id   AF-A0A7X7YK65-F1
#
_cell.length_a   1.000
_cell.length_b   1.000
_cell.length_c   1.000
_cell.angle_alpha   90.00
_cell.angle_beta   90.00
_cell.angle_gamma   90.00
#
_symmetry.space_group_name_H-M   'P 1'
#
loop_
_entity.id
_entity.type
_entity.pdbx_description
1 polymer ?
#
loop_
_entity_poly.entity_id
_entity_poly.type
_entity_poly.pdbx_seq_one_letter_code
_entity_poly.pdbx_strand_id
1 'polypeptide(L)'
;GYSALVVFDAAGRDVVRQNPDLERWIGRLPFVPAGPVHGNLDEWFNDPVQARVLFWAKGFRLADFLAATARGLSVCVLRNPDSAEGVIYYGRPEFVNILKLRLNDWQWWKTKAAPERNASGESHG
;
A
#
# COMPACT_ATOMS: atom_id res chain seq x y z
N GLY A 1 10.51 -16.09 -10.07
CA GLY A 1 10.10 -15.14 -9.02
C GLY A 1 11.13 -14.05 -8.88
N TYR A 2 10.81 -12.95 -8.20
CA TYR A 2 11.76 -11.89 -7.84
C TYR A 2 11.70 -11.64 -6.33
N SER A 3 12.79 -11.14 -5.76
CA SER A 3 12.84 -10.77 -4.34
C SER A 3 12.12 -9.45 -4.11
N ALA A 4 11.41 -9.33 -2.98
CA ALA A 4 10.77 -8.09 -2.53
C ALA A 4 11.09 -7.87 -1.05
N LEU A 5 11.07 -6.61 -0.62
CA LEU A 5 11.26 -6.22 0.77
C LEU A 5 9.94 -5.87 1.43
N VAL A 6 9.75 -6.37 2.65
CA VAL A 6 8.60 -6.04 3.48
C VAL A 6 8.86 -4.70 4.18
N VAL A 7 7.90 -3.78 4.06
CA VAL A 7 8.01 -2.42 4.62
C VAL A 7 7.27 -2.29 5.95
N PHE A 8 6.24 -3.10 6.12
CA PHE A 8 5.29 -3.02 7.21
C PHE A 8 5.30 -4.36 7.92
N ASP A 9 5.49 -4.38 9.24
CA ASP A 9 5.45 -5.60 10.03
C ASP A 9 4.04 -5.88 10.59
N ALA A 10 3.92 -7.03 11.26
CA ALA A 10 2.69 -7.46 11.92
C ALA A 10 2.25 -6.56 13.10
N ALA A 11 3.06 -5.60 13.53
CA ALA A 11 2.69 -4.60 14.53
C ALA A 11 2.36 -3.23 13.90
N GLY A 12 2.30 -3.18 12.57
CA GLY A 12 2.04 -1.97 11.81
C GLY A 12 3.18 -0.96 11.83
N ARG A 13 4.40 -1.43 12.05
CA ARG A 13 5.59 -0.58 12.15
C ARG A 13 6.33 -0.55 10.82
N ASP A 14 6.95 0.60 10.56
CA ASP A 14 7.81 0.82 9.41
C ASP A 14 9.17 0.13 9.61
N VAL A 15 9.32 -1.04 8.99
CA VAL A 15 10.51 -1.90 9.10
C VAL A 15 11.75 -1.23 8.53
N VAL A 16 11.59 -0.41 7.49
CA VAL A 16 12.72 0.25 6.81
C VAL A 16 13.29 1.34 7.72
N ARG A 17 12.43 2.12 8.38
CA ARG A 17 12.89 3.13 9.35
C ARG A 17 13.49 2.52 10.62
N GLN A 18 13.03 1.34 11.02
CA GLN A 18 13.65 0.60 12.15
C GLN A 18 15.00 0.01 11.78
N ASN A 19 15.26 -0.21 10.49
CA ASN A 19 16.48 -0.83 9.98
C ASN A 19 17.02 0.01 8.81
N PRO A 20 17.68 1.17 9.08
CA PRO A 20 18.09 2.13 8.06
C PRO A 20 18.95 1.53 6.94
N ASP A 21 19.68 0.47 7.25
CA ASP A 21 20.41 -0.36 6.31
C ASP A 21 19.58 -0.84 5.10
N LEU A 22 18.28 -1.00 5.27
CA LEU A 22 17.35 -1.42 4.20
C LEU A 22 17.09 -0.31 3.18
N GLU A 23 17.37 0.96 3.49
CA GLU A 23 17.22 2.08 2.56
C GLU A 23 18.08 1.92 1.30
N ARG A 24 19.22 1.22 1.40
CA ARG A 24 20.10 0.94 0.24
C ARG A 24 19.42 0.15 -0.88
N TRP A 25 18.30 -0.49 -0.58
CA TRP A 25 17.51 -1.27 -1.53
C TRP A 25 16.38 -0.47 -2.17
N ILE A 26 16.11 0.77 -1.73
CA ILE A 26 15.12 1.65 -2.34
C ILE A 26 15.43 1.82 -3.83
N GLY A 27 14.43 1.53 -4.66
CA GLY A 27 14.54 1.56 -6.12
C GLY A 27 15.30 0.38 -6.74
N ARG A 28 15.90 -0.52 -5.95
CA ARG A 28 16.57 -1.76 -6.41
C ARG A 28 15.69 -2.98 -6.24
N LEU A 29 14.96 -3.03 -5.12
CA LEU A 29 13.96 -4.06 -4.86
C LEU A 29 12.58 -3.42 -4.77
N PRO A 30 11.53 -4.15 -5.16
CA PRO A 30 10.18 -3.75 -4.87
C PRO A 30 9.91 -3.86 -3.37
N PHE A 31 9.22 -2.86 -2.86
CA PHE A 31 8.77 -2.78 -1.49
C PHE A 31 7.29 -3.14 -1.44
N VAL A 32 6.91 -4.00 -0.50
CA VAL A 32 5.53 -4.46 -0.31
C VAL A 32 5.16 -4.37 1.17
N PRO A 33 3.93 -3.96 1.52
CA PRO A 33 3.48 -4.04 2.88
C PRO A 33 3.09 -5.48 3.23
N ALA A 34 3.46 -5.94 4.42
CA ALA A 34 2.89 -7.15 5.00
C ALA A 34 2.08 -6.75 6.23
N GLY A 35 0.75 -6.68 6.07
CA GLY A 35 -0.12 -6.44 7.21
C GLY A 35 -0.20 -7.67 8.12
N PRO A 36 -0.45 -7.50 9.44
CA PRO A 36 -0.88 -8.59 10.30
C PRO A 36 -2.29 -9.03 9.91
N VAL A 37 -2.42 -9.82 8.85
CA VAL A 37 -3.72 -10.42 8.51
C VAL A 37 -3.88 -11.69 9.35
N HIS A 38 -4.08 -11.50 10.64
CA HIS A 38 -4.32 -12.55 11.62
C HIS A 38 -5.52 -12.11 12.47
N GLY A 39 -6.67 -12.79 12.38
CA GLY A 39 -7.85 -12.47 13.20
C GLY A 39 -9.10 -12.09 12.40
N ASN A 40 -9.97 -11.28 13.03
CA ASN A 40 -11.29 -10.91 12.51
C ASN A 40 -11.17 -9.96 11.31
N LEU A 41 -11.85 -10.29 10.21
CA LEU A 41 -11.90 -9.46 8.99
C LEU A 41 -12.50 -8.08 9.26
N ASP A 42 -13.44 -7.95 10.21
CA ASP A 42 -14.10 -6.67 10.51
C ASP A 42 -13.13 -5.65 11.11
N GLU A 43 -12.18 -6.08 11.93
CA GLU A 43 -11.14 -5.20 12.49
C GLU A 43 -10.22 -4.69 11.37
N TRP A 44 -9.99 -5.51 10.34
CA TRP A 44 -9.18 -5.16 9.17
C TRP A 44 -9.92 -4.27 8.17
N PHE A 45 -11.22 -4.48 7.95
CA PHE A 45 -12.00 -3.64 7.04
C PHE A 45 -12.24 -2.24 7.62
N ASN A 46 -12.28 -2.11 8.95
CA ASN A 46 -12.54 -0.85 9.64
C ASN A 46 -11.27 -0.03 9.93
N ASP A 47 -10.08 -0.63 9.96
CA ASP A 47 -8.81 0.12 9.95
C ASP A 47 -8.35 0.32 8.50
N PRO A 48 -8.38 1.55 7.96
CA PRO A 48 -7.93 1.80 6.60
C PRO A 48 -6.47 1.37 6.47
N VAL A 49 -6.24 0.26 5.75
CA VAL A 49 -4.91 -0.32 5.49
C VAL A 49 -3.89 0.80 5.33
N GLN A 50 -2.98 0.89 6.31
CA GLN A 50 -2.04 2.01 6.41
C GLN A 50 -1.03 2.00 5.27
N ALA A 51 -1.00 0.95 4.44
CA ALA A 51 -0.06 0.84 3.34
C ALA A 51 -0.71 0.31 2.05
N ARG A 52 -0.31 0.85 0.91
CA ARG A 52 -0.69 0.34 -0.43
C ARG A 52 0.51 0.32 -1.36
N VAL A 53 0.47 -0.54 -2.37
CA VAL A 53 1.40 -0.47 -3.51
C VAL A 53 0.66 0.16 -4.69
N LEU A 54 1.17 1.32 -5.12
CA LEU A 54 0.74 1.97 -6.36
C LEU A 54 1.68 1.56 -7.49
N PHE A 55 1.15 1.28 -8.68
CA PHE A 55 1.94 0.76 -9.79
C PHE A 55 1.47 1.34 -11.14
N TRP A 56 2.40 1.44 -12.07
CA TRP A 56 2.13 1.89 -13.44
C TRP A 56 2.11 0.69 -14.38
N ALA A 57 0.95 0.41 -14.95
CA ALA A 57 0.76 -0.64 -15.92
C ALA A 57 -0.36 -0.32 -16.92
N LYS A 58 -0.50 -1.17 -17.95
CA LYS A 58 -1.56 -1.04 -18.96
C LYS A 58 -2.93 -1.52 -18.46
N GLY A 59 -2.96 -2.20 -17.31
CA GLY A 59 -4.15 -2.77 -16.70
C GLY A 59 -3.98 -2.94 -15.20
N PHE A 60 -5.02 -3.47 -14.56
CA PHE A 60 -5.08 -3.66 -13.10
C PHE A 60 -5.01 -5.15 -12.67
N ARG A 61 -4.70 -6.05 -13.61
CA ARG A 61 -4.66 -7.49 -13.31
C ARG A 61 -3.37 -7.85 -12.57
N LEU A 62 -3.37 -9.01 -11.92
CA LEU A 62 -2.19 -9.51 -11.20
C LEU A 62 -0.93 -9.55 -12.09
N ALA A 63 -1.08 -9.99 -13.35
CA ALA A 63 0.06 -10.04 -14.28
C ALA A 63 0.64 -8.64 -14.57
N ASP A 64 -0.21 -7.63 -14.68
CA ASP A 64 0.19 -6.24 -14.89
C ASP A 64 0.93 -5.69 -13.67
N PHE A 65 0.41 -5.97 -12.46
CA PHE A 65 1.06 -5.63 -11.20
C PHE A 65 2.45 -6.25 -11.09
N LEU A 66 2.56 -7.58 -11.26
CA LEU A 66 3.83 -8.30 -11.17
C LEU A 66 4.85 -7.78 -12.19
N ALA A 67 4.41 -7.49 -13.42
CA ALA A 67 5.28 -6.94 -14.45
C ALA A 67 5.76 -5.52 -14.12
N ALA A 68 4.89 -4.66 -13.58
CA ALA A 68 5.25 -3.32 -13.15
C ALA A 68 6.24 -3.36 -11.97
N THR A 69 5.94 -4.16 -10.95
CA THR A 69 6.77 -4.32 -9.76
C THR A 69 8.15 -4.88 -10.08
N ALA A 70 8.24 -5.89 -10.94
CA ALA A 70 9.53 -6.45 -11.40
C ALA A 70 10.40 -5.44 -12.15
N ARG A 71 9.79 -4.39 -12.74
CA ARG A 71 10.49 -3.31 -13.45
C ARG A 71 10.75 -2.07 -12.57
N GLY A 72 10.45 -2.15 -11.28
CA GLY A 72 10.55 -1.02 -10.36
C GLY A 72 9.53 0.09 -10.65
N LEU A 73 8.45 -0.21 -11.38
CA LEU A 73 7.35 0.70 -11.70
C LEU A 73 6.25 0.64 -10.65
N SER A 74 6.64 0.50 -9.38
CA SER A 74 5.74 0.47 -8.25
C SER A 74 6.34 1.20 -7.06
N VAL A 75 5.49 1.82 -6.25
CA VAL A 75 5.85 2.51 -5.02
C VAL A 75 4.97 1.98 -3.90
N CYS A 76 5.59 1.50 -2.83
CA CYS A 76 4.87 1.24 -1.59
C CYS A 76 4.69 2.57 -0.85
N VAL A 77 3.46 2.86 -0.46
CA VAL A 77 3.06 4.09 0.19
C VAL A 77 2.47 3.75 1.54
N LEU A 78 2.96 4.38 2.60
CA LEU A 78 2.46 4.22 3.96
C LEU A 78 1.85 5.54 4.40
N ARG A 79 0.59 5.52 4.83
CA ARG A 79 -0.01 6.60 5.60
C ARG A 79 0.64 6.59 6.99
N ASN A 80 1.25 7.71 7.35
CA ASN A 80 1.80 7.90 8.68
C ASN A 80 1.49 9.34 9.12
N PRO A 81 0.46 9.54 9.96
CA PRO A 81 0.05 10.87 10.40
C PRO A 81 1.13 11.58 11.23
N ASP A 82 2.07 10.85 11.82
CA ASP A 82 3.17 11.41 12.63
C ASP A 82 4.37 11.82 11.76
N SER A 83 4.38 11.47 10.48
CA SER A 83 5.39 11.95 9.54
C SER A 83 5.08 13.36 9.05
N ALA A 84 6.10 14.19 8.81
CA ALA A 84 5.92 15.57 8.35
C ALA A 84 5.09 15.70 7.05
N GLU A 85 5.18 14.71 6.16
CA GLU A 85 4.42 14.67 4.90
C GLU A 85 3.07 13.93 5.03
N GLY A 86 2.77 13.34 6.20
CA GLY A 86 1.61 12.47 6.43
C GLY A 86 1.67 11.12 5.71
N VAL A 87 2.70 10.92 4.88
CA VAL A 87 2.87 9.77 3.99
C VAL A 87 4.36 9.46 3.82
N ILE A 88 4.69 8.18 3.74
CA ILE A 88 6.03 7.66 3.51
C ILE A 88 6.03 6.87 2.21
N TYR A 89 7.11 6.97 1.43
CA TYR A 89 7.22 6.39 0.10
C TYR A 89 8.45 5.51 -0.02
N TYR A 90 8.27 4.32 -0.57
CA TYR A 90 9.34 3.37 -0.87
C TYR A 90 9.25 2.93 -2.33
N GLY A 91 10.11 3.51 -3.17
CA GLY A 91 10.18 3.26 -4.60
C GLY A 91 11.19 4.17 -5.27
N ARG A 92 11.31 4.09 -6.60
CA ARG A 92 12.27 4.93 -7.33
C ARG A 92 11.86 6.42 -7.26
N PRO A 93 12.81 7.36 -7.07
CA PRO A 93 12.50 8.77 -6.84
C PRO A 93 11.58 9.42 -7.87
N GLU A 94 11.73 9.09 -9.16
CA GLU A 94 10.92 9.62 -10.24
C GLU A 94 9.44 9.27 -10.10
N PHE A 95 9.12 8.05 -9.66
CA PHE A 95 7.73 7.62 -9.46
C PHE A 95 7.17 8.19 -8.16
N VAL A 96 7.99 8.31 -7.12
CA VAL A 96 7.63 8.99 -5.87
C VAL A 96 7.25 10.44 -6.15
N ASN A 97 8.04 11.15 -6.96
CA ASN A 97 7.75 12.54 -7.32
C ASN A 97 6.42 12.68 -8.08
N ILE A 98 6.12 11.76 -9.01
CA ILE A 98 4.82 11.74 -9.70
C ILE A 98 3.67 11.56 -8.70
N LEU A 99 3.81 10.65 -7.74
CA LEU A 99 2.77 10.42 -6.72
C LEU A 99 2.58 11.64 -5.82
N LYS A 100 3.66 12.29 -5.38
CA LYS A 100 3.59 13.51 -4.56
C LYS A 100 2.83 14.62 -5.30
N LEU A 101 3.10 14.82 -6.58
CA LEU A 101 2.40 15.82 -7.40
C LEU A 101 0.90 15.51 -7.59
N ARG A 102 0.53 14.23 -7.53
CA ARG A 102 -0.85 13.75 -7.74
C ARG A 102 -1.50 13.22 -6.48
N LEU A 103 -1.00 13.63 -5.31
CA LEU A 103 -1.41 13.06 -4.02
C LEU A 103 -2.95 13.02 -3.88
N ASN A 104 -3.64 14.10 -4.24
CA ASN A 104 -5.10 14.18 -4.13
C ASN A 104 -5.86 13.16 -5.02
N ASP A 105 -5.23 12.60 -6.06
CA ASP A 105 -5.87 11.67 -6.99
C ASP A 105 -5.94 10.24 -6.45
N TRP A 106 -5.09 9.89 -5.48
CA TRP A 106 -4.92 8.50 -5.02
C TRP A 106 -5.01 8.33 -3.51
N GLN A 107 -5.27 9.40 -2.73
CA GLN A 107 -5.50 9.35 -1.29
C GLN A 107 -6.70 8.47 -0.91
N TRP A 108 -6.44 7.19 -0.67
CA TRP A 108 -7.49 6.21 -0.37
C TRP A 108 -8.18 6.42 0.97
N TRP A 109 -7.51 7.08 1.92
CA TRP A 109 -8.07 7.38 3.24
C TRP A 109 -9.02 8.58 3.24
N LYS A 110 -9.13 9.30 2.12
CA LYS A 110 -10.13 10.36 1.94
C LYS A 110 -11.37 9.89 1.19
N THR A 111 -11.32 8.72 0.58
CA THR A 111 -12.49 8.12 -0.04
C THR A 111 -13.42 7.68 1.09
N LYS A 112 -14.65 8.21 1.16
CA LYS A 112 -15.65 7.77 2.14
C LYS A 112 -15.72 6.24 2.09
N ALA A 113 -15.70 5.59 3.27
CA ALA A 113 -15.98 4.18 3.38
C ALA A 113 -17.25 3.87 2.56
N ALA A 114 -17.20 2.81 1.75
CA ALA A 114 -18.38 2.38 1.01
C ALA A 114 -19.55 2.25 2.00
N PRO A 115 -20.77 2.72 1.67
CA PRO A 115 -21.92 2.51 2.54
C PRO A 115 -22.06 1.01 2.82
N GLU A 116 -22.29 0.67 4.09
CA GLU A 116 -22.58 -0.69 4.54
C GLU A 116 -23.60 -1.32 3.58
N ARG A 117 -23.27 -2.49 3.02
CA ARG A 117 -24.30 -3.32 2.39
C ARG A 117 -25.22 -3.75 3.52
N ASN A 118 -26.37 -3.08 3.64
CA ASN A 118 -27.46 -3.54 4.50
C ASN A 118 -27.72 -5.01 4.22
N ALA A 119 -27.46 -5.86 5.21
CA ALA A 119 -27.88 -7.24 5.23
C ALA A 119 -29.40 -7.29 5.42
N SER A 120 -30.14 -7.03 4.35
CA SER A 120 -31.58 -7.30 4.28
C SER A 120 -31.90 -7.87 2.91
N GLY A 121 -31.42 -9.10 2.69
CA GLY A 121 -32.00 -9.99 1.71
C GLY A 121 -33.10 -10.78 2.40
N GLU A 122 -34.30 -10.19 2.42
CA GLU A 122 -35.53 -10.90 2.74
C GLU A 122 -35.62 -12.17 1.88
N SER A 123 -35.79 -13.30 2.55
CA SER A 123 -36.18 -14.55 1.93
C SER A 123 -37.62 -14.41 1.41
N HIS A 124 -37.80 -14.35 0.11
CA HIS A 124 -39.09 -14.67 -0.48
C HIS A 124 -39.36 -16.17 -0.31
N GLY A 125 -40.31 -16.48 0.56
CA GLY A 125 -41.02 -17.75 0.66
C GLY A 125 -42.51 -17.45 0.79
#